data_AF-A0A7S2TM31-F1
#
_entry.id   AF-A0A7S2TM31-F1
#
_cell.length_a   1.000
_cell.length_b   1.000
_cell.length_c   1.000
_cell.angle_alpha   90.00
_cell.angle_beta   90.00
_cell.angle_gamma   90.00
#
_symmetry.space_group_name_H-M   'P 1'
#
loop_
_entity.id
_entity.type
_entity.pdbx_description
1 polymer ?
#
loop_
_entity_poly.entity_id
_entity_poly.type
_entity_poly.pdbx_seq_one_letter_code
_entity_poly.pdbx_strand_id
1 'polypeptide(L)'
;AGWVLGLLIESVADSQKSASKAQNPSGFVSHGLYRFCRHPNYFGEIVYHLSMLATGVTSCETWIEVLLSSIAPVAMTGVMFGATKGLEKKQLAKYGGTAAYELYRRTTPCLW
;
A
#
# COMPACT_ATOMS: atom_id res chain seq x y z
N ALA A 1 -18.62 -2.70 -3.56
CA ALA A 1 -18.00 -1.68 -4.45
C ALA A 1 -16.58 -1.31 -4.00
N GLY A 2 -16.37 -0.89 -2.75
CA GLY A 2 -15.04 -0.46 -2.26
C GLY A 2 -13.93 -1.52 -2.35
N TRP A 3 -14.25 -2.80 -2.13
CA TRP A 3 -13.28 -3.88 -2.24
C TRP A 3 -12.74 -4.06 -3.67
N VAL A 4 -13.59 -3.91 -4.69
CA VAL A 4 -13.17 -3.93 -6.11
C VAL A 4 -12.21 -2.78 -6.39
N LEU A 5 -12.51 -1.58 -5.87
CA LEU A 5 -11.63 -0.43 -6.02
C LEU A 5 -10.27 -0.68 -5.37
N GLY A 6 -10.24 -1.25 -4.15
CA GLY A 6 -9.00 -1.63 -3.47
C GLY A 6 -8.15 -2.59 -4.31
N LEU A 7 -8.75 -3.68 -4.80
CA LEU A 7 -8.08 -4.65 -5.66
C LEU A 7 -7.59 -4.05 -6.97
N LEU A 8 -8.36 -3.15 -7.59
CA LEU A 8 -7.96 -2.47 -8.82
C LEU A 8 -6.75 -1.56 -8.58
N ILE A 9 -6.76 -0.78 -7.50
CA ILE A 9 -5.62 0.08 -7.12
C ILE A 9 -4.37 -0.77 -6.89
N GLU A 10 -4.49 -1.85 -6.12
CA GLU A 10 -3.42 -2.78 -5.82
C GLU A 10 -2.84 -3.41 -7.10
N SER A 11 -3.72 -3.99 -7.92
CA SER A 11 -3.33 -4.68 -9.17
C SER A 11 -2.64 -3.73 -10.15
N VAL A 12 -3.14 -2.49 -10.29
CA VAL A 12 -2.54 -1.48 -11.16
C VAL A 12 -1.20 -1.02 -10.61
N ALA A 13 -1.09 -0.80 -9.31
CA ALA A 13 0.18 -0.41 -8.67
C ALA A 13 1.26 -1.47 -8.88
N ASP A 14 0.95 -2.74 -8.60
CA ASP A 14 1.92 -3.82 -8.77
C ASP A 14 2.28 -4.05 -10.25
N SER A 15 1.32 -3.89 -11.16
CA SER A 15 1.59 -3.94 -12.60
C SER A 15 2.53 -2.82 -13.06
N GLN A 16 2.29 -1.57 -12.62
CA GLN A 16 3.17 -0.43 -12.92
C GLN A 16 4.58 -0.64 -12.36
N LYS A 17 4.68 -1.12 -11.11
CA LYS A 17 5.96 -1.42 -10.47
C LYS A 17 6.72 -2.50 -11.24
N SER A 18 6.04 -3.58 -11.62
CA SER A 18 6.64 -4.71 -12.32
C SER A 18 7.12 -4.30 -13.72
N ALA A 19 6.30 -3.56 -14.47
CA ALA A 19 6.67 -3.02 -15.78
C ALA A 19 7.87 -2.07 -15.69
N SER A 20 7.86 -1.15 -14.72
CA SER A 20 8.99 -0.22 -14.51
C SER A 20 10.27 -0.96 -14.12
N LYS A 21 10.18 -2.05 -13.35
CA LYS A 21 11.33 -2.85 -12.95
C LYS A 21 11.86 -3.76 -14.04
N ALA A 22 11.01 -4.21 -14.95
CA ALA A 22 11.43 -4.93 -16.15
C ALA A 22 12.25 -4.01 -17.08
N GLN A 23 11.87 -2.74 -17.21
CA GLN A 23 12.58 -1.77 -18.04
C GLN A 23 13.83 -1.20 -17.36
N ASN A 24 13.75 -0.90 -16.06
CA ASN A 24 14.87 -0.34 -15.29
C ASN A 24 14.98 -1.01 -13.90
N PRO A 25 15.70 -2.15 -13.80
CA PRO A 25 15.84 -2.89 -12.55
C PRO A 25 16.51 -2.08 -11.42
N SER A 26 17.43 -1.18 -11.77
CA SER A 26 18.20 -0.34 -10.86
C SER A 26 17.55 1.00 -10.55
N GLY A 27 16.50 1.42 -11.25
CA GLY A 27 15.78 2.68 -11.01
C GLY A 27 14.66 2.55 -9.97
N PHE A 28 14.30 3.63 -9.29
CA PHE A 28 13.10 3.67 -8.44
C PHE A 28 11.85 3.96 -9.28
N VAL A 29 10.67 3.62 -8.77
CA VAL A 29 9.38 3.86 -9.44
C VAL A 29 8.76 5.12 -8.85
N SER A 30 8.49 6.12 -9.70
CA SER A 30 7.97 7.43 -9.28
C SER A 30 6.87 7.98 -10.19
N HIS A 31 6.39 7.18 -11.14
CA HIS A 31 5.33 7.54 -12.07
C HIS A 31 4.06 6.70 -11.83
N GLY A 32 2.97 7.02 -12.54
CA GLY A 32 1.70 6.35 -12.34
C GLY A 32 1.14 6.62 -10.94
N LEU A 33 0.69 5.58 -10.25
CA LEU A 33 0.18 5.69 -8.87
C LEU A 33 1.28 6.05 -7.87
N TYR A 34 2.53 5.68 -8.15
CA TYR A 34 3.68 5.97 -7.29
C TYR A 34 4.01 7.46 -7.19
N ARG A 35 3.50 8.31 -8.09
CA ARG A 35 3.67 9.77 -7.98
C ARG A 35 2.87 10.40 -6.84
N PHE A 36 1.82 9.71 -6.38
CA PHE A 36 0.89 10.22 -5.38
C PHE A 36 1.22 9.69 -3.98
N CYS A 37 1.69 8.44 -3.89
CA CYS A 37 2.10 7.79 -2.66
C CYS A 37 3.23 6.80 -2.97
N ARG A 38 4.18 6.64 -2.04
CA ARG A 38 5.29 5.67 -2.20
C ARG A 38 4.86 4.20 -2.14
N HIS A 39 3.71 3.90 -1.52
CA HIS A 39 3.16 2.52 -1.38
C HIS A 39 1.67 2.47 -1.75
N PRO A 40 1.33 2.72 -3.04
CA PRO A 40 -0.07 2.73 -3.47
C PRO A 40 -0.71 1.34 -3.48
N ASN A 41 0.10 0.27 -3.61
CA ASN A 41 -0.37 -1.10 -3.51
C ASN A 41 -0.89 -1.42 -2.09
N TYR A 42 -0.15 -1.03 -1.05
CA TYR A 42 -0.61 -1.20 0.34
C TYR A 42 -1.87 -0.39 0.65
N PHE A 43 -2.01 0.79 0.03
CA PHE A 43 -3.25 1.55 0.15
C PHE A 43 -4.44 0.77 -0.45
N GLY A 44 -4.27 0.17 -1.63
CA GLY A 44 -5.28 -0.68 -2.26
C GLY A 44 -5.70 -1.86 -1.38
N GLU A 45 -4.72 -2.56 -0.80
CA GLU A 45 -4.94 -3.70 0.09
C GLU A 45 -5.66 -3.29 1.39
N ILE A 46 -5.30 -2.15 1.99
CA ILE A 46 -6.01 -1.60 3.16
C ILE A 46 -7.47 -1.25 2.80
N VAL A 47 -7.70 -0.59 1.66
CA VAL A 47 -9.05 -0.26 1.19
C VAL A 47 -9.87 -1.52 0.95
N TYR A 48 -9.25 -2.57 0.42
CA TYR A 48 -9.88 -3.88 0.23
C TYR A 48 -10.34 -4.47 1.57
N HIS A 49 -9.44 -4.61 2.54
CA HIS A 49 -9.75 -5.19 3.84
C HIS A 49 -10.77 -4.38 4.64
N LEU A 50 -10.67 -3.05 4.63
CA LEU A 50 -11.64 -2.17 5.28
C LEU A 50 -13.02 -2.26 4.62
N SER A 51 -13.07 -2.35 3.29
CA SER A 51 -14.34 -2.52 2.57
C SER A 51 -15.00 -3.87 2.85
N MET A 52 -14.19 -4.93 2.95
CA MET A 52 -14.67 -6.26 3.36
C MET A 52 -15.21 -6.24 4.79
N LEU A 53 -14.49 -5.61 5.73
CA LEU A 53 -14.96 -5.46 7.11
C LEU A 53 -16.28 -4.68 7.15
N ALA A 54 -16.36 -3.53 6.47
CA ALA A 54 -17.56 -2.70 6.44
C ALA A 54 -18.77 -3.46 5.88
N THR A 55 -18.57 -4.34 4.90
CA THR A 55 -19.64 -5.18 4.34
C THR A 55 -19.98 -6.34 5.28
N GLY A 56 -19.01 -6.94 5.96
CA GLY A 56 -19.23 -8.04 6.90
C GLY A 56 -19.95 -7.61 8.17
N VAL A 57 -19.63 -6.42 8.68
CA VAL A 57 -20.21 -5.86 9.92
C VAL A 57 -21.72 -5.69 9.83
N THR A 58 -22.30 -5.49 8.65
CA THR A 58 -23.76 -5.41 8.49
C THR A 58 -24.48 -6.75 8.74
N SER A 59 -23.73 -7.85 8.78
CA SER A 59 -24.25 -9.19 9.06
C SER A 59 -23.97 -9.66 10.50
N CYS A 60 -23.29 -8.84 11.30
CA CYS A 60 -23.00 -9.15 12.70
C CYS A 60 -24.19 -8.76 13.59
N GLU A 61 -24.60 -9.66 14.48
CA GLU A 61 -25.68 -9.40 15.44
C GLU A 61 -25.14 -8.88 16.77
N THR A 62 -23.88 -9.22 17.09
CA THR A 62 -23.24 -8.84 18.35
C THR A 62 -21.96 -8.03 18.14
N TRP A 63 -21.61 -7.21 19.13
CA TRP A 63 -20.35 -6.45 19.12
C TRP A 63 -19.12 -7.36 19.18
N ILE A 64 -19.26 -8.59 19.71
CA ILE A 64 -18.19 -9.59 19.77
C ILE A 64 -17.86 -10.08 18.35
N GLU A 65 -18.86 -10.35 17.51
CA GLU A 65 -18.65 -10.74 16.10
C GLU A 65 -17.95 -9.63 15.31
N VAL A 66 -18.31 -8.37 15.55
CA VAL A 66 -17.63 -7.20 14.96
C VAL A 66 -16.16 -7.16 15.38
N LEU A 67 -15.90 -7.34 16.68
CA LEU A 67 -14.54 -7.37 17.23
C LEU A 67 -13.72 -8.49 16.56
N LEU A 68 -14.24 -9.72 16.53
CA LEU A 68 -13.58 -10.86 15.92
C LEU A 68 -13.32 -10.65 14.42
N SER A 69 -14.30 -10.10 13.70
CA SER A 69 -14.18 -9.80 12.26
C SER A 69 -13.14 -8.72 11.97
N SER A 70 -12.92 -7.79 12.91
CA SER A 70 -11.94 -6.70 12.76
C SER A 70 -10.48 -7.13 12.97
N ILE A 71 -10.23 -8.27 13.63
CA ILE A 71 -8.87 -8.72 13.97
C ILE A 71 -8.00 -8.86 12.72
N ALA A 72 -8.50 -9.53 11.68
CA ALA A 72 -7.72 -9.78 10.47
C ALA A 72 -7.40 -8.49 9.68
N PRO A 73 -8.37 -7.61 9.36
CA PRO A 73 -8.08 -6.31 8.73
C PRO A 73 -7.11 -5.44 9.52
N VAL A 74 -7.24 -5.38 10.84
CA VAL A 74 -6.36 -4.59 11.72
C VAL A 74 -4.95 -5.18 11.75
N ALA A 75 -4.83 -6.50 11.92
CA ALA A 75 -3.55 -7.19 11.91
C ALA A 75 -2.84 -7.00 10.56
N MET A 76 -3.55 -7.17 9.44
CA MET A 76 -2.99 -7.00 8.10
C MET A 76 -2.49 -5.57 7.86
N THR A 77 -3.30 -4.59 8.27
CA THR A 77 -2.91 -3.18 8.24
C THR A 77 -1.61 -2.97 9.03
N GLY A 78 -1.52 -3.49 10.26
CA GLY A 78 -0.31 -3.42 11.09
C GLY A 78 0.93 -4.05 10.44
N VAL A 79 0.78 -5.18 9.75
CA VAL A 79 1.86 -5.83 9.00
C VAL A 79 2.36 -4.93 7.87
N MET A 80 1.46 -4.30 7.09
CA MET A 80 1.84 -3.37 6.02
C MET A 80 2.57 -2.13 6.56
N PHE A 81 2.15 -1.59 7.71
CA PHE A 81 2.87 -0.49 8.38
C PHE A 81 4.31 -0.90 8.74
N GLY A 82 4.50 -2.10 9.29
CA GLY A 82 5.83 -2.64 9.58
C GLY A 82 6.67 -2.86 8.32
N ALA A 83 6.07 -3.44 7.29
CA ALA A 83 6.71 -3.70 6.00
C ALA A 83 7.15 -2.41 5.30
N THR A 84 6.33 -1.35 5.36
CA THR A 84 6.63 -0.02 4.81
C THR A 84 7.95 0.51 5.37
N LYS A 85 8.14 0.49 6.70
CA LYS A 85 9.38 0.97 7.33
C LYS A 85 10.61 0.20 6.82
N GLY A 86 10.48 -1.12 6.69
CA GLY A 86 11.53 -1.98 6.15
C GLY A 86 11.84 -1.66 4.68
N LEU A 87 10.82 -1.42 3.87
CA LEU A 87 10.97 -1.07 2.46
C LEU A 87 11.60 0.32 2.28
N GLU A 88 11.17 1.32 3.04
CA GLU A 88 11.75 2.67 3.00
C GLU A 88 13.24 2.64 3.33
N LYS A 89 13.64 1.89 4.36
CA LYS A 89 15.06 1.71 4.70
C LYS A 89 15.85 1.06 3.56
N LYS A 90 15.28 0.03 2.92
CA LYS A 90 15.91 -0.65 1.77
C LYS A 90 16.01 0.28 0.55
N GLN A 91 14.98 1.07 0.27
CA GLN A 91 14.99 2.03 -0.85
C GLN A 91 15.98 3.16 -0.59
N LEU A 92 16.06 3.67 0.65
CA LEU A 92 17.06 4.65 1.05
C LEU A 92 18.49 4.12 0.88
N ALA A 93 18.75 2.89 1.31
CA ALA A 93 20.06 2.27 1.13
C ALA A 93 20.42 2.06 -0.36
N LYS A 94 19.44 1.84 -1.23
CA LYS A 94 19.66 1.57 -2.65
C LYS A 94 19.73 2.82 -3.53
N TYR A 95 18.88 3.82 -3.28
CA TYR A 95 18.72 5.00 -4.15
C TYR A 95 19.12 6.32 -3.47
N GLY A 96 19.37 6.29 -2.16
CA GLY A 96 19.80 7.44 -1.38
C GLY A 96 21.06 8.09 -1.96
N GLY A 97 21.18 9.40 -1.78
CA GLY A 97 22.29 10.19 -2.33
C GLY A 97 22.09 10.67 -3.76
N THR A 98 21.05 10.19 -4.47
CA THR A 98 20.67 10.76 -5.78
C THR A 98 19.67 11.90 -5.61
N ALA A 99 19.92 13.04 -6.26
CA ALA A 99 19.04 14.22 -6.18
C ALA A 99 17.59 13.89 -6.60
N ALA A 100 17.42 13.02 -7.60
CA ALA A 100 16.11 12.60 -8.08
C ALA A 100 15.32 11.80 -7.04
N TYR A 101 15.96 10.86 -6.32
CA TYR A 101 15.29 10.07 -5.29
C TYR A 101 14.98 10.89 -4.03
N GLU A 102 15.89 11.77 -3.62
CA GLU A 102 15.63 12.69 -2.50
C GLU A 102 14.47 13.64 -2.80
N LEU A 103 14.41 14.18 -4.03
CA LEU A 103 13.26 14.99 -4.46
C LEU A 103 11.97 14.18 -4.39
N TYR A 104 11.96 12.98 -4.98
CA TYR A 104 10.81 12.09 -4.95
C TYR A 104 10.34 11.79 -3.52
N ARG A 105 11.26 11.51 -2.60
CA ARG A 105 10.94 11.22 -1.19
C ARG A 105 10.37 12.43 -0.45
N ARG A 106 10.79 13.65 -0.82
CA ARG A 106 10.29 14.90 -0.25
C ARG A 106 8.92 15.30 -0.78
N THR A 107 8.67 15.08 -2.08
CA THR A 107 7.40 15.49 -2.72
C THR A 107 6.32 14.42 -2.63
N THR A 108 6.69 13.16 -2.41
CA THR A 108 5.74 12.04 -2.40
C THR A 108 5.57 11.53 -0.97
N PRO A 109 4.35 11.62 -0.40
CA PRO A 109 4.10 11.12 0.93
C PRO A 109 4.35 9.60 0.96
N CYS A 110 4.98 9.17 2.04
CA CYS A 110 4.68 7.84 2.55
C CYS A 110 3.36 8.04 3.28
N LEU A 111 2.33 7.24 3.00
CA LEU A 111 1.07 7.35 3.74
C LEU A 111 1.27 7.12 5.26
N TRP A 112 2.47 6.74 5.71
CA TRP A 112 2.79 6.22 7.04
C TRP A 112 4.21 6.57 7.49
#